data_AF-A0A1C6EEZ2-F1
#
_entry.id   AF-A0A1C6EEZ2-F1
#
_cell.length_a   1.000
_cell.length_b   1.000
_cell.length_c   1.000
_cell.angle_alpha   90.00
_cell.angle_beta   90.00
_cell.angle_gamma   90.00
#
_symmetry.space_group_name_H-M   'P 1'
#
loop_
_entity.id
_entity.type
_entity.pdbx_description
1 polymer ?
#
loop_
_entity_poly.entity_id
_entity_poly.type
_entity_poly.pdbx_seq_one_letter_code
_entity_poly.pdbx_strand_id
1 'polypeptide(L)'
;MSKKPPLQNLRFKWWEHVTTWEETIAAITDVFAKETQRHEELRGSEKCDEYDKQVYQNLAEGKINEVKLSSALLDLSSMIRKHYGIAPVIIIDEYDTPIQQGYMKDYYDKIILFMRNFFSGGFKDNKNLSFGFLTGILRVAKESIFSGMNNLAIYSVLDNKYSSYFGFILVRFLVKRMQKCTSV
;
A
#
# COMPACT_ATOMS: atom_id res chain seq x y z
N MET A 1 23.92 -11.39 -19.63
CA MET A 1 22.44 -11.21 -19.61
C MET A 1 22.07 -10.52 -18.31
N SER A 2 21.74 -9.22 -18.37
CA SER A 2 21.19 -8.53 -17.20
C SER A 2 19.79 -9.07 -16.95
N LYS A 3 19.58 -9.80 -15.85
CA LYS A 3 18.23 -10.20 -15.42
C LYS A 3 17.46 -8.91 -15.14
N LYS A 4 16.38 -8.64 -15.89
CA LYS A 4 15.46 -7.55 -15.54
C LYS A 4 15.05 -7.74 -14.07
N PRO A 5 15.14 -6.71 -13.22
CA PRO A 5 14.78 -6.85 -11.82
C PRO A 5 13.31 -7.31 -11.74
N PRO A 6 12.96 -8.18 -10.78
CA PRO A 6 11.58 -8.58 -10.57
C PRO A 6 10.70 -7.35 -10.38
N LEU A 7 9.40 -7.47 -10.68
CA LEU A 7 8.46 -6.39 -10.43
C LEU A 7 8.52 -5.99 -8.97
N GLN A 8 8.90 -4.75 -8.75
CA GLN A 8 8.97 -4.16 -7.42
C GLN A 8 7.56 -3.70 -7.06
N ASN A 9 6.87 -4.53 -6.29
CA ASN A 9 5.54 -4.21 -5.81
C ASN A 9 5.51 -4.24 -4.29
N LEU A 10 4.58 -3.48 -3.71
CA LEU A 10 4.17 -3.61 -2.33
C LEU A 10 2.75 -4.16 -2.32
N ARG A 11 2.51 -5.30 -1.65
CA ARG A 11 1.20 -5.94 -1.58
C ARG A 11 0.73 -6.07 -0.15
N PHE A 12 -0.39 -5.44 0.15
CA PHE A 12 -1.05 -5.50 1.45
C PHE A 12 -2.35 -6.28 1.35
N LYS A 13 -2.54 -7.24 2.26
CA LYS A 13 -3.79 -7.97 2.45
C LYS A 13 -4.20 -7.86 3.91
N TRP A 14 -5.40 -7.37 4.16
CA TRP A 14 -5.92 -7.18 5.52
C TRP A 14 -6.56 -8.47 6.04
N TRP A 15 -6.61 -8.62 7.36
CA TRP A 15 -7.23 -9.76 8.04
C TRP A 15 -8.62 -9.38 8.56
N GLU A 16 -9.42 -10.41 8.74
CA GLU A 16 -10.73 -10.31 9.36
C GLU A 16 -10.62 -10.58 10.87
N HIS A 17 -11.57 -10.09 11.67
CA HIS A 17 -11.73 -10.39 13.11
C HIS A 17 -10.88 -9.60 14.12
N VAL A 18 -10.68 -8.29 13.90
CA VAL A 18 -10.18 -7.41 14.97
C VAL A 18 -11.31 -6.84 15.80
N THR A 19 -11.09 -6.67 17.10
CA THR A 19 -12.09 -6.12 18.02
C THR A 19 -11.80 -4.72 18.51
N THR A 20 -10.53 -4.30 18.59
CA THR A 20 -10.14 -2.98 19.10
C THR A 20 -9.30 -2.16 18.12
N TRP A 21 -9.15 -0.87 18.40
CA TRP A 21 -8.28 0.02 17.62
C TRP A 21 -6.82 -0.41 17.71
N GLU A 22 -6.36 -0.77 18.91
CA GLU A 22 -4.99 -1.14 19.21
C GLU A 22 -4.61 -2.43 18.49
N GLU A 23 -5.50 -3.43 18.50
CA GLU A 23 -5.32 -4.66 17.72
C GLU A 23 -5.29 -4.37 16.21
N THR A 24 -6.06 -3.39 15.74
CA THR A 24 -6.12 -3.03 14.32
C THR A 24 -4.79 -2.44 13.87
N ILE A 25 -4.27 -1.47 14.61
CA ILE A 25 -2.95 -0.88 14.34
C ILE A 25 -1.84 -1.93 14.47
N ALA A 26 -1.89 -2.79 15.48
CA ALA A 26 -0.90 -3.86 15.67
C ALA A 26 -0.86 -4.80 14.48
N ALA A 27 -2.01 -5.18 13.94
CA ALA A 27 -2.04 -6.08 12.81
C ALA A 27 -1.73 -5.36 11.48
N ILE A 28 -2.04 -4.06 11.32
CA ILE A 28 -1.55 -3.25 10.17
C ILE A 28 -0.02 -3.24 10.20
N THR A 29 0.55 -3.05 11.40
CA THR A 29 1.99 -3.08 11.64
C THR A 29 2.59 -4.42 11.27
N ASP A 30 1.95 -5.54 11.63
CA ASP A 30 2.41 -6.88 11.25
C ASP A 30 2.42 -7.12 9.73
N VAL A 31 1.39 -6.65 9.01
CA VAL A 31 1.40 -6.74 7.53
C VAL A 31 2.54 -5.91 6.94
N PHE A 32 2.80 -4.72 7.48
CA PHE A 32 3.95 -3.91 7.09
C PHE A 32 5.28 -4.57 7.41
N ALA A 33 5.40 -5.19 8.58
CA ALA A 33 6.61 -5.89 8.98
C ALA A 33 6.90 -7.05 8.03
N LYS A 34 5.90 -7.89 7.73
CA LYS A 34 6.01 -9.00 6.77
C LYS A 34 6.39 -8.53 5.38
N GLU A 35 5.75 -7.47 4.89
CA GLU A 35 6.05 -6.94 3.56
C GLU A 35 7.43 -6.28 3.50
N THR A 36 7.86 -5.62 4.58
CA THR A 36 9.21 -5.06 4.69
C THR A 36 10.26 -6.18 4.71
N GLN A 37 10.03 -7.25 5.49
CA GLN A 37 10.91 -8.42 5.56
C GLN A 37 11.01 -9.17 4.23
N ARG A 38 9.95 -9.14 3.40
CA ARG A 38 9.98 -9.70 2.04
C ARG A 38 11.01 -8.99 1.14
N HIS A 39 11.36 -7.75 1.48
CA HIS A 39 12.36 -6.93 0.81
C HIS A 39 13.69 -6.92 1.59
N GLU A 40 14.21 -8.09 1.94
CA GLU A 40 15.42 -8.26 2.75
C GLU A 40 16.66 -7.58 2.14
N GLU A 41 16.68 -7.42 0.82
CA GLU A 41 17.74 -6.73 0.07
C GLU A 41 17.93 -5.26 0.48
N LEU A 42 16.89 -4.63 1.03
CA LEU A 42 16.96 -3.24 1.51
C LEU A 42 17.79 -3.13 2.78
N ARG A 43 17.81 -4.17 3.62
CA ARG A 43 18.55 -4.20 4.89
C ARG A 43 20.04 -3.95 4.70
N GLY A 44 20.61 -4.52 3.64
CA GLY A 44 22.03 -4.43 3.31
C GLY A 44 22.34 -3.52 2.13
N SER A 45 21.38 -2.70 1.68
CA SER A 45 21.58 -1.90 0.47
C SER A 45 22.62 -0.80 0.67
N GLU A 46 23.64 -0.78 -0.20
CA GLU A 46 24.62 0.31 -0.27
C GLU A 46 24.03 1.64 -0.78
N LYS A 47 22.87 1.59 -1.43
CA LYS A 47 22.17 2.78 -1.96
C LYS A 47 21.20 3.40 -0.96
N CYS A 48 20.89 2.69 0.12
CA CYS A 48 20.09 3.19 1.22
C CYS A 48 21.03 3.80 2.27
N ASP A 49 20.69 5.00 2.75
CA ASP A 49 21.44 5.68 3.79
C ASP A 49 21.16 5.08 5.18
N GLU A 50 21.85 5.56 6.21
CA GLU A 50 21.66 5.04 7.58
C GLU A 50 20.25 5.31 8.12
N TYR A 51 19.60 6.39 7.67
CA TYR A 51 18.22 6.68 8.05
C TYR A 51 17.27 5.64 7.45
N ASP A 52 17.40 5.33 6.16
CA ASP A 52 16.64 4.29 5.48
C ASP A 52 16.80 2.95 6.20
N LYS A 53 18.03 2.56 6.55
CA LYS A 53 18.31 1.29 7.24
C LYS A 53 17.63 1.24 8.61
N GLN A 54 17.64 2.35 9.35
CA GLN A 54 16.96 2.44 10.64
C GLN A 54 15.44 2.35 10.50
N VAL A 55 14.86 2.98 9.47
CA VAL A 55 13.43 2.89 9.17
C VAL A 55 13.06 1.46 8.76
N TYR A 56 13.83 0.84 7.87
CA TYR A 56 13.67 -0.56 7.49
C TYR A 56 13.66 -1.47 8.73
N GLN A 57 14.63 -1.32 9.62
CA GLN A 57 14.73 -2.16 10.82
C GLN A 57 13.51 -1.99 11.73
N ASN A 58 13.08 -0.74 11.97
CA ASN A 58 11.91 -0.47 12.81
C ASN A 58 10.62 -1.04 12.21
N LEU A 59 10.44 -0.93 10.90
CA LEU A 59 9.31 -1.52 10.18
C LEU A 59 9.35 -3.05 10.24
N ALA A 60 10.49 -3.66 9.91
CA ALA A 60 10.68 -5.11 9.90
C ALA A 60 10.50 -5.75 11.29
N GLU A 61 10.85 -5.04 12.36
CA GLU A 61 10.66 -5.49 13.75
C GLU A 61 9.27 -5.14 14.31
N GLY A 62 8.43 -4.40 13.56
CA GLY A 62 7.13 -3.91 14.04
C GLY A 62 7.24 -2.85 15.15
N LYS A 63 8.42 -2.26 15.36
CA LYS A 63 8.68 -1.22 16.37
C LYS A 63 8.40 0.17 15.81
N ILE A 64 7.16 0.39 15.39
CA ILE A 64 6.72 1.63 14.77
C ILE A 64 5.45 2.14 15.45
N ASN A 65 5.35 3.46 15.63
CA ASN A 65 4.15 4.10 16.16
C ASN A 65 3.19 4.46 15.02
N GLU A 66 1.93 4.77 15.37
CA GLU A 66 0.89 5.10 14.39
C GLU A 66 1.29 6.23 13.42
N VAL A 67 1.95 7.27 13.93
CA VAL A 67 2.40 8.42 13.13
C VAL A 67 3.39 7.98 12.06
N LYS A 68 4.42 7.22 12.42
CA LYS A 68 5.40 6.69 11.46
C LYS A 68 4.81 5.60 10.57
N LEU A 69 3.86 4.82 11.07
CA LEU A 69 3.16 3.82 10.27
C LEU A 69 2.37 4.50 9.14
N SER A 70 1.82 5.70 9.38
CA SER A 70 1.16 6.49 8.34
C SER A 70 2.10 6.91 7.19
N SER A 71 3.40 7.03 7.43
CA SER A 71 4.40 7.33 6.39
C SER A 71 5.05 6.08 5.78
N ALA A 72 4.75 4.87 6.29
CA ALA A 72 5.48 3.66 5.94
C ALA A 72 5.48 3.34 4.43
N LEU A 73 4.38 3.63 3.72
CA LEU A 73 4.32 3.47 2.25
C LEU A 73 5.31 4.37 1.52
N LEU A 74 5.45 5.62 1.96
CA LEU A 74 6.37 6.59 1.37
C LEU A 74 7.81 6.14 1.60
N ASP A 75 8.13 5.78 2.84
CA ASP A 75 9.46 5.35 3.23
C ASP A 75 9.88 4.08 2.48
N LEU A 76 9.01 3.06 2.47
CA LEU A 76 9.30 1.81 1.80
C LEU A 76 9.40 1.96 0.28
N SER A 77 8.51 2.75 -0.35
CA SER A 77 8.61 3.02 -1.79
C SER A 77 9.86 3.82 -2.16
N SER A 78 10.28 4.76 -1.32
CA SER A 78 11.54 5.50 -1.45
C SER A 78 12.74 4.55 -1.42
N MET A 79 12.83 3.68 -0.40
CA MET A 79 13.92 2.71 -0.26
C MET A 79 14.00 1.75 -1.46
N ILE A 80 12.87 1.19 -1.89
CA ILE A 80 12.82 0.31 -3.07
C ILE A 80 13.30 1.05 -4.32
N ARG A 81 12.86 2.30 -4.52
CA ARG A 81 13.32 3.11 -5.65
C ARG A 81 14.81 3.40 -5.57
N LYS A 82 15.35 3.75 -4.40
CA LYS A 82 16.80 3.96 -4.20
C LYS A 82 17.58 2.69 -4.56
N HIS A 83 17.16 1.53 -4.06
CA HIS A 83 17.81 0.25 -4.29
C HIS A 83 17.81 -0.16 -5.78
N TYR A 84 16.63 -0.19 -6.40
CA TYR A 84 16.45 -0.73 -7.76
C TYR A 84 16.57 0.32 -8.86
N GLY A 85 16.52 1.60 -8.54
CA GLY A 85 16.45 2.71 -9.51
C GLY A 85 15.09 2.84 -10.20
N ILE A 86 14.12 2.00 -9.85
CA ILE A 86 12.78 1.94 -10.46
C ILE A 86 11.75 2.12 -9.35
N ALA A 87 10.81 3.04 -9.56
CA ALA A 87 9.74 3.29 -8.61
C ALA A 87 8.78 2.07 -8.52
N PRO A 88 8.47 1.56 -7.33
CA PRO A 88 7.57 0.40 -7.19
C PRO A 88 6.13 0.72 -7.58
N VAL A 89 5.33 -0.35 -7.66
CA VAL A 89 3.86 -0.28 -7.72
C VAL A 89 3.29 -0.68 -6.37
N ILE A 90 2.40 0.13 -5.78
CA ILE A 90 1.72 -0.21 -4.54
C ILE A 90 0.36 -0.84 -4.89
N ILE A 91 0.04 -1.97 -4.27
CA ILE A 91 -1.22 -2.69 -4.43
C ILE A 91 -1.77 -2.96 -3.03
N ILE A 92 -2.93 -2.40 -2.73
CA ILE A 92 -3.63 -2.59 -1.46
C ILE A 92 -4.96 -3.24 -1.78
N ASP A 93 -5.09 -4.49 -1.36
CA ASP A 93 -6.30 -5.27 -1.57
C ASP A 93 -7.23 -5.12 -0.38
N GLU A 94 -8.54 -5.09 -0.64
CA GLU A 94 -9.61 -5.00 0.37
C GLU A 94 -9.39 -3.87 1.40
N TYR A 95 -9.00 -2.69 0.93
CA TYR A 95 -8.63 -1.56 1.81
C TYR A 95 -9.75 -1.13 2.77
N ASP A 96 -10.98 -1.48 2.45
CA ASP A 96 -12.18 -1.17 3.22
C ASP A 96 -12.44 -2.16 4.37
N THR A 97 -11.77 -3.31 4.43
CA THR A 97 -11.93 -4.29 5.52
C THR A 97 -11.67 -3.69 6.92
N PRO A 98 -10.55 -2.97 7.18
CA PRO A 98 -10.34 -2.33 8.49
C PRO A 98 -11.41 -1.27 8.82
N ILE A 99 -11.96 -0.63 7.80
CA ILE A 99 -12.99 0.42 7.95
C ILE A 99 -14.33 -0.20 8.35
N GLN A 100 -14.70 -1.30 7.70
CA GLN A 100 -15.89 -2.07 8.05
C GLN A 100 -15.82 -2.55 9.51
N GLN A 101 -14.65 -3.04 9.93
CA GLN A 101 -14.45 -3.44 11.33
C GLN A 101 -14.58 -2.25 12.28
N GLY A 102 -13.97 -1.11 11.98
CA GLY A 102 -14.11 0.09 12.80
C GLY A 102 -15.54 0.60 12.92
N TYR A 103 -16.35 0.44 11.87
CA TYR A 103 -17.78 0.71 11.92
C TYR A 103 -18.52 -0.26 12.86
N MET A 104 -18.22 -1.56 12.79
CA MET A 104 -18.86 -2.57 13.64
C MET A 104 -18.40 -2.56 15.10
N LYS A 105 -17.26 -1.96 15.40
CA LYS A 105 -16.55 -2.04 16.69
C LYS A 105 -16.28 -0.68 17.35
N ASP A 106 -16.96 0.36 16.88
CA ASP A 106 -16.96 1.70 17.50
C ASP A 106 -15.61 2.45 17.50
N TYR A 107 -14.83 2.30 16.43
CA TYR A 107 -13.60 3.09 16.19
C TYR A 107 -13.50 3.67 14.77
N TYR A 108 -14.65 3.83 14.11
CA TYR A 108 -14.76 4.29 12.72
C TYR A 108 -13.99 5.60 12.44
N ASP A 109 -14.15 6.61 13.29
CA ASP A 109 -13.51 7.91 13.07
C ASP A 109 -11.98 7.82 13.15
N LYS A 110 -11.45 6.96 14.04
CA LYS A 110 -10.01 6.72 14.17
C LYS A 110 -9.44 6.06 12.91
N ILE A 111 -10.08 4.99 12.42
CA ILE A 111 -9.60 4.29 11.23
C ILE A 111 -9.71 5.14 9.97
N ILE A 112 -10.77 5.93 9.81
CA ILE A 112 -10.90 6.84 8.66
C ILE A 112 -9.78 7.89 8.66
N LEU A 113 -9.50 8.51 9.82
CA LEU A 113 -8.43 9.49 9.94
C LEU A 113 -7.06 8.88 9.63
N PHE A 114 -6.78 7.69 10.19
CA PHE A 114 -5.56 6.96 9.92
C PHE A 114 -5.40 6.64 8.43
N MET A 115 -6.42 6.03 7.81
CA MET A 115 -6.38 5.64 6.39
C MET A 115 -6.22 6.84 5.47
N ARG A 116 -6.86 7.97 5.80
CA ARG A 116 -6.68 9.23 5.08
C ARG A 116 -5.23 9.71 5.13
N ASN A 117 -4.61 9.73 6.31
CA ASN A 117 -3.22 10.14 6.48
C ASN A 117 -2.26 9.17 5.80
N PHE A 118 -2.51 7.88 5.97
CA PHE A 118 -1.72 6.79 5.40
C PHE A 118 -1.70 6.79 3.87
N PHE A 119 -2.87 6.93 3.23
CA PHE A 119 -2.93 7.06 1.77
C PHE A 119 -2.46 8.40 1.26
N SER A 120 -2.68 9.49 2.01
CA SER A 120 -2.10 10.78 1.64
C SER A 120 -0.58 10.69 1.63
N GLY A 121 0.05 10.12 2.66
CA GLY A 121 1.51 9.93 2.70
C GLY A 121 2.02 9.00 1.59
N GLY A 122 1.32 7.88 1.35
CA GLY A 122 1.75 6.88 0.38
C GLY A 122 1.53 7.24 -1.09
N PHE A 123 0.48 8.01 -1.41
CA PHE A 123 0.06 8.26 -2.80
C PHE A 123 0.08 9.73 -3.21
N LYS A 124 -0.18 10.68 -2.29
CA LYS A 124 -0.21 12.11 -2.63
C LYS A 124 1.23 12.62 -2.75
N ASP A 125 1.55 13.24 -3.89
CA ASP A 125 2.87 13.83 -4.17
C ASP A 125 4.06 12.86 -4.01
N ASN A 126 3.81 11.54 -3.94
CA ASN A 126 4.86 10.53 -3.82
C ASN A 126 5.57 10.32 -5.15
N LYS A 127 6.65 11.08 -5.36
CA LYS A 127 7.52 10.98 -6.55
C LYS A 127 8.24 9.63 -6.66
N ASN A 128 8.23 8.81 -5.60
CA ASN A 128 8.88 7.51 -5.56
C ASN A 128 7.96 6.36 -5.96
N LEU A 129 6.72 6.65 -6.36
CA LEU A 129 5.73 5.68 -6.79
C LEU A 129 5.54 5.73 -8.31
N SER A 130 5.47 4.57 -8.96
CA SER A 130 5.07 4.50 -10.37
C SER A 130 3.55 4.66 -10.51
N PHE A 131 2.79 3.80 -9.83
CA PHE A 131 1.33 3.88 -9.74
C PHE A 131 0.83 3.08 -8.53
N GLY A 132 -0.39 3.40 -8.06
CA GLY A 132 -1.05 2.77 -6.93
C GLY A 132 -2.39 2.13 -7.29
N PHE A 133 -2.62 0.89 -6.89
CA PHE A 133 -3.90 0.20 -7.01
C PHE A 133 -4.52 -0.04 -5.64
N LEU A 134 -5.75 0.42 -5.46
CA LEU A 134 -6.57 0.15 -4.29
C LEU A 134 -7.80 -0.64 -4.76
N THR A 135 -8.07 -1.77 -4.13
CA THR A 135 -9.30 -2.56 -4.36
C THR A 135 -10.12 -2.64 -3.08
N GLY A 136 -11.43 -2.52 -3.20
CA GLY A 136 -12.37 -2.52 -2.09
C GLY A 136 -13.81 -2.42 -2.58
N ILE A 137 -14.77 -2.74 -1.72
CA ILE A 137 -16.20 -2.81 -2.05
C ILE A 137 -16.92 -1.52 -1.61
N LEU A 138 -16.51 -0.95 -0.48
CA LEU A 138 -17.23 0.10 0.23
C LEU A 138 -17.01 1.50 -0.36
N ARG A 139 -18.09 2.08 -0.91
CA ARG A 139 -18.05 3.42 -1.52
C ARG A 139 -18.10 4.57 -0.54
N VAL A 140 -18.73 4.43 0.63
CA VAL A 140 -18.84 5.55 1.60
C VAL A 140 -17.46 5.95 2.17
N ALA A 141 -16.61 4.96 2.42
CA ALA A 141 -15.23 5.18 2.85
C ALA A 141 -14.38 5.95 1.81
N LYS A 142 -14.70 5.77 0.53
CA LYS A 142 -14.01 6.40 -0.60
C LYS A 142 -14.03 7.93 -0.48
N GLU A 143 -15.19 8.52 -0.21
CA GLU A 143 -15.35 9.97 -0.18
C GLU A 143 -14.62 10.58 1.02
N SER A 144 -14.76 9.99 2.21
CA SER A 144 -14.12 10.47 3.43
C SER A 144 -12.60 10.41 3.36
N ILE A 145 -12.05 9.32 2.81
CA ILE A 145 -10.59 9.09 2.77
C ILE A 145 -9.92 9.84 1.61
N PHE A 146 -10.57 9.90 0.44
CA PHE A 146 -9.96 10.43 -0.78
C PHE A 146 -10.26 11.90 -1.06
N SER A 147 -11.08 12.56 -0.24
CA SER A 147 -11.36 13.99 -0.32
C SER A 147 -10.10 14.89 -0.35
N GLY A 148 -8.96 14.42 0.17
CA GLY A 148 -7.68 15.15 0.18
C GLY A 148 -6.66 14.77 -0.91
N MET A 149 -6.99 13.86 -1.82
CA MET A 149 -6.06 13.34 -2.83
C MET A 149 -6.34 13.88 -4.24
N ASN A 150 -5.33 14.51 -4.85
CA ASN A 150 -5.49 15.25 -6.12
C ASN A 150 -5.23 14.40 -7.38
N ASN A 151 -4.63 13.21 -7.26
CA ASN A 151 -4.14 12.40 -8.40
C ASN A 151 -4.78 11.01 -8.50
N LEU A 152 -5.95 10.79 -7.89
CA LEU A 152 -6.58 9.47 -7.83
C LEU A 152 -7.45 9.23 -9.08
N ALA A 153 -6.97 8.39 -10.01
CA ALA A 153 -7.81 7.86 -11.09
C ALA A 153 -8.63 6.68 -10.53
N ILE A 154 -9.90 6.94 -10.21
CA ILE A 154 -10.77 5.96 -9.56
C ILE A 154 -11.67 5.30 -10.59
N TYR A 155 -11.54 3.98 -10.74
CA TYR A 155 -12.43 3.19 -11.59
C TYR A 155 -13.50 2.53 -10.72
N SER A 156 -14.76 2.93 -10.91
CA SER A 156 -15.92 2.33 -10.21
C SER A 156 -16.46 1.14 -11.00
N VAL A 157 -16.95 0.12 -10.30
CA VAL A 157 -17.61 -1.05 -10.91
C VAL A 157 -18.86 -0.67 -11.74
N LEU A 158 -19.40 0.54 -11.58
CA LEU A 158 -20.55 1.06 -12.36
C LEU A 158 -20.17 1.88 -13.59
N ASP A 159 -18.89 2.10 -13.88
CA ASP A 159 -18.54 2.66 -15.19
C ASP A 159 -18.81 1.61 -16.27
N ASN A 160 -19.84 1.86 -17.08
CA ASN A 160 -20.34 0.99 -18.16
C ASN A 160 -19.25 0.53 -19.17
N LYS A 161 -18.03 1.07 -19.10
CA LYS A 161 -16.87 0.66 -19.92
C LYS A 161 -16.08 -0.53 -19.38
N TYR A 162 -16.23 -0.92 -18.10
CA TYR A 162 -15.36 -1.92 -17.47
C TYR A 162 -16.10 -3.07 -16.76
N SER A 163 -17.43 -3.10 -16.81
CA SER A 163 -18.25 -4.18 -16.23
C SER A 163 -17.86 -5.57 -16.73
N SER A 164 -17.35 -5.68 -17.95
CA SER A 164 -16.94 -6.94 -18.59
C SER A 164 -15.61 -7.54 -18.07
N TYR A 165 -14.85 -6.81 -17.24
CA TYR A 165 -13.50 -7.21 -16.80
C TYR A 165 -13.39 -7.49 -15.29
N PHE A 166 -14.48 -7.38 -14.53
CA PHE A 166 -14.43 -7.52 -13.07
C PHE A 166 -14.73 -8.94 -12.57
N GLY A 167 -13.83 -9.41 -11.70
CA GLY A 167 -13.78 -10.76 -11.13
C GLY A 167 -12.44 -11.42 -11.46
N PHE A 168 -11.41 -11.24 -10.62
CA PHE A 168 -10.04 -11.78 -10.78
C PHE A 168 -9.22 -11.35 -12.01
N ILE A 169 -9.85 -10.94 -13.11
CA ILE A 169 -9.17 -10.64 -14.37
C ILE A 169 -8.48 -9.28 -14.32
N LEU A 170 -9.11 -8.20 -13.83
CA LEU A 170 -8.52 -6.86 -13.94
C LEU A 170 -7.15 -6.71 -13.25
N VAL A 171 -6.99 -7.15 -12.01
CA VAL A 171 -5.70 -7.09 -11.30
C VAL A 171 -4.65 -7.96 -12.00
N ARG A 172 -5.03 -9.19 -12.40
CA ARG A 172 -4.12 -10.11 -13.09
C ARG A 172 -3.79 -9.65 -14.51
N PHE A 173 -4.71 -8.95 -15.18
CA PHE A 173 -4.57 -8.40 -16.52
C PHE A 173 -3.74 -7.13 -16.50
N LEU A 174 -3.93 -6.24 -15.52
CA LEU A 174 -3.07 -5.08 -15.30
C LEU A 174 -1.65 -5.51 -14.94
N VAL A 175 -1.48 -6.45 -14.00
CA VAL A 175 -0.16 -7.00 -13.65
C VAL A 175 0.49 -7.71 -14.85
N LYS A 176 -0.24 -8.54 -15.62
CA LYS A 176 0.29 -9.19 -16.83
C LYS A 176 0.61 -8.19 -17.95
N ARG A 177 -0.16 -7.13 -18.12
CA ARG A 177 0.07 -6.11 -19.15
C ARG A 177 1.25 -5.22 -18.79
N MET A 178 1.42 -4.89 -17.49
CA MET A 178 2.61 -4.19 -16.99
C MET A 178 3.89 -5.04 -17.12
N GLN A 179 3.83 -6.36 -16.88
CA GLN A 179 4.94 -7.29 -17.15
C GLN A 179 5.36 -7.31 -18.63
N LYS A 180 4.40 -7.15 -19.55
CA LYS A 180 4.69 -7.04 -20.99
C LYS A 180 5.24 -5.67 -21.39
N CYS A 181 4.79 -4.58 -20.77
CA CYS A 181 5.29 -3.23 -21.08
C CYS A 181 6.72 -2.97 -20.60
N THR A 182 7.20 -3.68 -19.58
CA THR A 182 8.63 -3.68 -19.20
C THR A 182 9.47 -4.58 -20.11
N SER A 183 8.91 -5.21 -21.14
CA SER A 183 9.61 -6.14 -22.06
C SER A 183 10.09 -5.50 -23.37
N VAL A 184 10.02 -4.17 -23.52
CA VAL A 184 10.72 -3.47 -24.62
C VAL A 184 12.21 -3.33 -24.29
#